data_AF-A0A838J7A5-F1
#
_entry.id   AF-A0A838J7A5-F1
#
_cell.length_a   1.000
_cell.length_b   1.000
_cell.length_c   1.000
_cell.angle_alpha   90.00
_cell.angle_beta   90.00
_cell.angle_gamma   90.00
#
_symmetry.space_group_name_H-M   'P 1'
#
loop_
_entity.id
_entity.type
_entity.pdbx_description
1 polymer ?
#
loop_
_entity_poly.entity_id
_entity_poly.type
_entity_poly.pdbx_seq_one_letter_code
_entity_poly.pdbx_strand_id
1 'polypeptide(L)'
;MVDILRTISSSRGRFQPATPNEYVGLQIARKLSDLPHVREYVILLEHYPAELVIRAFQETAQGERPERDSFLFHFRKITNQTTNEDDDPDCY
;
A
#
# COMPACT_ATOMS: atom_id res chain seq x y z
N MET A 1 -2.66 11.18 -22.31
CA MET A 1 -1.44 10.42 -22.02
C MET A 1 -0.93 10.91 -20.68
N VAL A 2 -0.94 10.04 -19.66
CA VAL A 2 -0.54 10.42 -18.30
C VAL A 2 0.98 10.22 -18.23
N ASP A 3 1.71 11.31 -18.00
CA ASP A 3 3.18 11.35 -17.88
C ASP A 3 3.65 10.67 -16.58
N ILE A 4 3.50 9.34 -16.49
CA ILE A 4 3.90 8.54 -15.33
C ILE A 4 5.44 8.54 -15.15
N LEU A 5 6.20 8.84 -16.22
CA LEU A 5 7.66 8.80 -16.21
C LEU A 5 8.33 10.15 -15.90
N ARG A 6 7.59 11.27 -15.89
CA ARG A 6 8.21 12.59 -15.68
C ARG A 6 8.46 12.92 -14.19
N THR A 7 7.94 12.10 -13.28
CA THR A 7 8.21 12.20 -11.84
C THR A 7 9.39 11.33 -11.37
N ILE A 8 10.22 10.83 -12.30
CA ILE A 8 11.48 10.14 -11.94
C ILE A 8 12.59 11.16 -11.60
N SER A 9 12.42 12.43 -11.96
CA SER A 9 13.36 13.53 -11.66
C SER A 9 12.89 14.43 -10.53
N SER A 10 12.88 13.92 -9.30
CA SER A 10 13.07 14.70 -8.06
C SER A 10 13.09 13.73 -6.88
N SER A 11 14.07 13.67 -5.99
CA SER A 11 15.28 14.45 -5.76
C SER A 11 15.99 13.74 -4.61
N ARG A 12 17.26 14.06 -4.38
CA ARG A 12 17.97 13.87 -3.10
C ARG A 12 17.35 14.74 -1.97
N GLY A 13 16.02 14.74 -1.85
CA GLY A 13 15.24 15.42 -0.83
C GLY A 13 14.47 14.37 -0.05
N ARG A 14 14.58 14.41 1.28
CA ARG A 14 13.85 13.50 2.18
C ARG A 14 12.37 13.53 1.81
N PHE A 15 11.78 12.37 1.53
CA PHE A 15 10.33 12.26 1.32
C PHE A 15 9.62 12.89 2.52
N GLN A 16 8.88 13.97 2.27
CA GLN A 16 8.09 14.67 3.29
C GLN A 16 6.61 14.42 3.00
N PRO A 17 5.91 13.66 3.87
CA PRO A 17 4.49 13.42 3.69
C PRO A 17 3.72 14.74 3.91
N ALA A 18 2.90 15.14 2.95
CA ALA A 18 2.00 16.29 3.04
C ALA A 18 0.58 15.86 3.44
N THR A 19 0.21 14.61 3.15
CA THR A 19 -1.10 14.04 3.43
C THR A 19 -1.03 12.90 4.46
N PRO A 20 -2.14 12.60 5.17
CA PRO A 20 -2.19 11.46 6.07
C PRO A 20 -1.89 10.13 5.35
N ASN A 21 -2.32 9.97 4.10
CA ASN A 21 -2.03 8.79 3.29
C ASN A 21 -0.53 8.66 2.99
N GLU A 22 0.15 9.76 2.66
CA GLU A 22 1.61 9.73 2.48
C GLU A 22 2.36 9.38 3.77
N TYR A 23 1.85 9.85 4.92
CA TYR A 23 2.43 9.51 6.21
C TYR A 23 2.30 8.00 6.50
N VAL A 24 1.14 7.42 6.21
CA VAL A 24 0.92 5.97 6.35
C VAL A 24 1.84 5.18 5.41
N GLY A 25 1.95 5.59 4.14
CA GLY A 25 2.85 4.96 3.17
C GLY A 25 4.31 4.99 3.61
N LEU A 26 4.77 6.12 4.18
CA LEU A 26 6.10 6.26 4.77
C LEU A 26 6.30 5.34 5.99
N GLN A 27 5.32 5.21 6.87
CA GLN A 27 5.42 4.33 8.03
C GLN A 27 5.51 2.86 7.60
N ILE A 28 4.72 2.44 6.61
CA ILE A 28 4.78 1.08 6.05
C ILE A 28 6.17 0.83 5.45
N ALA A 29 6.66 1.73 4.59
CA ALA A 29 7.98 1.60 3.99
C ALA A 29 9.10 1.53 5.04
N ARG A 30 9.01 2.31 6.14
CA ARG A 30 9.95 2.23 7.26
C ARG A 30 9.91 0.89 7.97
N LYS A 31 8.71 0.35 8.20
CA LYS A 31 8.52 -0.92 8.90
C LYS A 31 8.95 -2.12 8.08
N LEU A 32 8.79 -2.06 6.77
CA LEU A 32 9.28 -3.06 5.81
C LEU A 32 10.77 -2.90 5.47
N SER A 33 11.45 -1.91 6.07
CA SER A 33 12.82 -1.51 5.71
C SER A 33 13.00 -1.19 4.21
N ASP A 34 11.91 -0.80 3.54
CA ASP A 34 11.80 -0.60 2.10
C ASP A 34 11.53 0.88 1.75
N LEU A 35 12.27 1.76 2.43
CA LEU A 35 12.27 3.21 2.20
C LEU A 35 12.45 3.67 0.74
N PRO A 36 13.28 3.04 -0.12
CA PRO A 36 13.43 3.50 -1.51
C PRO A 36 12.13 3.40 -2.32
N HIS A 37 11.21 2.50 -1.96
CA HIS A 37 9.93 2.33 -2.67
C HIS A 37 8.76 2.99 -1.96
N VAL A 38 9.00 3.96 -1.04
CA VAL A 38 7.93 4.67 -0.32
C VAL A 38 6.81 5.19 -1.22
N ARG A 39 7.17 5.70 -2.42
CA ARG A 39 6.20 6.20 -3.40
C ARG A 39 5.21 5.12 -3.86
N GLU A 40 5.63 3.88 -3.98
CA GLU A 40 4.74 2.79 -4.40
C GLU A 40 3.65 2.54 -3.34
N TYR A 41 4.00 2.59 -2.06
CA TYR A 41 3.04 2.46 -0.96
C TYR A 41 2.07 3.65 -0.87
N VAL A 42 2.54 4.86 -1.22
CA VAL A 42 1.69 6.04 -1.32
C VAL A 42 0.67 5.87 -2.45
N ILE A 43 1.12 5.44 -3.63
CA ILE A 43 0.25 5.17 -4.79
C ILE A 43 -0.80 4.13 -4.42
N LEU A 44 -0.43 3.08 -3.68
CA LEU A 44 -1.39 2.09 -3.17
C LEU A 44 -2.46 2.73 -2.27
N LEU A 45 -2.10 3.70 -1.43
CA LEU A 45 -3.03 4.44 -0.57
C LEU A 45 -3.86 5.51 -1.29
N GLU A 46 -3.48 5.89 -2.51
CA GLU A 46 -4.29 6.74 -3.38
C GLU A 46 -5.36 5.93 -4.13
N HIS A 47 -5.05 4.68 -4.48
CA HIS A 47 -5.95 3.80 -5.23
C HIS A 47 -6.81 2.88 -4.37
N TYR A 48 -6.35 2.57 -3.15
CA TYR A 48 -7.03 1.66 -2.23
C TYR A 48 -7.28 2.34 -0.88
N PRO A 49 -8.37 1.99 -0.19
CA PRO A 49 -8.61 2.50 1.16
C PRO A 49 -7.50 2.08 2.11
N ALA A 50 -7.10 3.01 2.99
CA ALA A 50 -5.99 2.82 3.91
C ALA A 50 -6.17 1.58 4.81
N GLU A 51 -7.40 1.24 5.16
CA GLU A 51 -7.74 0.07 5.97
C GLU A 51 -7.28 -1.25 5.32
N LEU A 52 -7.44 -1.40 4.00
CA LEU A 52 -6.98 -2.60 3.28
C LEU A 52 -5.46 -2.70 3.27
N VAL A 53 -4.78 -1.58 3.01
CA VAL A 53 -3.31 -1.50 3.00
C VAL A 53 -2.74 -1.81 4.39
N ILE A 54 -3.35 -1.27 5.44
CA ILE A 54 -2.97 -1.52 6.83
C ILE A 54 -3.22 -2.97 7.22
N ARG A 55 -4.36 -3.56 6.82
CA ARG A 55 -4.66 -4.98 7.09
C ARG A 55 -3.65 -5.91 6.41
N ALA A 56 -3.27 -5.64 5.16
CA ALA A 56 -2.22 -6.38 4.47
C ALA A 56 -0.87 -6.26 5.18
N PHE A 57 -0.54 -5.06 5.68
CA PHE A 57 0.67 -4.84 6.46
C PHE A 57 0.64 -5.57 7.81
N GLN A 58 -0.50 -5.63 8.51
CA GLN A 58 -0.64 -6.38 9.76
C GLN A 58 -0.42 -7.87 9.58
N GLU A 59 -1.00 -8.47 8.54
CA GLU A 59 -0.78 -9.88 8.17
C GLU A 59 0.70 -10.15 7.89
N THR A 60 1.37 -9.21 7.22
CA THR A 60 2.80 -9.30 6.93
C THR A 60 3.67 -9.16 8.17
N ALA A 61 3.26 -8.32 9.12
CA ALA A 61 3.94 -8.11 10.39
C ALA A 61 3.79 -9.30 11.36
N GLN A 62 2.83 -10.20 11.14
CA GLN A 62 2.74 -11.47 11.87
C GLN A 62 3.77 -12.51 11.41
N GLY A 63 4.41 -12.30 10.25
CA GLY A 63 5.48 -13.15 9.75
C GLY A 63 6.84 -12.86 10.42
N GLU A 64 7.75 -13.82 10.35
CA GLU A 64 9.10 -13.72 10.93
C GLU A 64 9.96 -12.64 10.25
N ARG A 65 9.62 -12.26 9.01
CA ARG A 65 10.27 -11.19 8.24
C ARG A 65 9.25 -10.38 7.44
N PRO A 66 8.99 -9.12 7.82
CA PRO A 66 8.08 -8.27 7.08
C PRO A 66 8.81 -7.70 5.86
N GLU A 67 8.80 -8.47 4.76
CA GLU A 67 9.41 -8.11 3.47
C GLU A 67 8.36 -7.60 2.48
N ARG A 68 8.80 -6.84 1.47
CA ARG A 68 7.93 -6.29 0.41
C ARG A 68 7.13 -7.38 -0.30
N ASP A 69 7.75 -8.51 -0.64
CA ASP A 69 7.08 -9.61 -1.32
C ASP A 69 5.96 -10.23 -0.49
N SER A 70 6.16 -10.39 0.82
CA SER A 70 5.13 -10.85 1.75
C SER A 70 3.97 -9.85 1.81
N PHE A 71 4.27 -8.55 1.88
CA PHE A 71 3.26 -7.50 1.82
C PHE A 71 2.42 -7.56 0.54
N LEU A 72 3.07 -7.64 -0.62
CA LEU A 72 2.37 -7.72 -1.91
C LEU A 72 1.54 -9.00 -2.03
N PHE A 73 2.02 -10.11 -1.48
CA PHE A 73 1.28 -11.36 -1.42
C PHE A 73 -0.01 -11.23 -0.61
N HIS A 74 0.07 -10.72 0.63
CA HIS A 74 -1.08 -10.51 1.48
C HIS A 74 -2.03 -9.44 0.92
N PHE A 75 -1.47 -8.36 0.35
CA PHE A 75 -2.25 -7.32 -0.31
C PHE A 75 -3.08 -7.89 -1.45
N ARG A 76 -2.47 -8.66 -2.37
CA ARG A 76 -3.16 -9.32 -3.47
C ARG A 76 -4.22 -10.31 -2.99
N LYS A 77 -3.91 -11.06 -1.92
CA LYS A 77 -4.85 -12.00 -1.30
C LYS A 77 -6.10 -11.28 -0.79
N ILE A 78 -5.93 -10.17 -0.09
CA ILE A 78 -7.04 -9.38 0.46
C ILE A 78 -7.83 -8.68 -0.67
N THR A 79 -7.17 -8.08 -1.66
CA THR A 79 -7.88 -7.44 -2.78
C THR A 79 -8.70 -8.44 -3.59
N ASN A 80 -8.21 -9.67 -3.75
CA ASN A 80 -8.97 -10.74 -4.42
C ASN A 80 -10.14 -11.26 -3.57
N GLN A 81 -10.09 -11.09 -2.24
CA GLN A 81 -11.17 -11.49 -1.34
C GLN A 81 -12.28 -10.44 -1.27
N THR A 82 -11.92 -9.15 -1.21
CA THR A 82 -12.90 -8.04 -1.19
C THR A 82 -13.77 -7.99 -2.45
N THR A 83 -13.29 -8.43 -3.61
CA THR A 83 -14.12 -8.54 -4.84
C THR A 83 -15.24 -9.59 -4.74
N ASN A 84 -15.22 -10.49 -3.76
CA ASN A 84 -16.24 -11.53 -3.61
C ASN A 84 -17.28 -11.23 -2.49
N GLU A 85 -17.20 -10.08 -1.81
CA GLU A 85 -18.11 -9.74 -0.71
C GLU A 85 -19.22 -8.74 -1.10
N ASP A 86 -19.35 -8.41 -2.40
CA ASP A 86 -20.48 -7.66 -2.98
C ASP A 86 -21.49 -8.57 -3.71
N ASP A 87 -21.55 -9.87 -3.37
CA ASP A 87 -22.73 -10.70 -3.71
C ASP A 87 -23.76 -10.50 -2.60
N ASP A 88 -24.55 -9.44 -2.77
CA ASP A 88 -25.78 -9.14 -2.05
C ASP A 88 -26.76 -10.32 -2.24
N PRO A 89 -27.11 -11.09 -1.19
CA PRO A 89 -28.35 -11.84 -1.25
C PRO A 89 -29.47 -10.84 -0.99
N ASP A 90 -29.96 -10.28 -2.11
CA ASP A 90 -31.27 -9.67 -2.27
C ASP A 90 -32.28 -10.45 -1.41
N CYS A 91 -32.60 -9.92 -0.23
CA CYS A 91 -33.60 -10.49 0.66
C CYS A 91 -34.97 -9.96 0.20
N TYR A 92 -35.51 -10.68 -0.78
CA TYR A 92 -36.91 -10.66 -1.23
C TYR A 92 -37.92 -10.92 -0.10
#